data_AF-A0A7C4TYZ6-F1
#
_entry.id   AF-A0A7C4TYZ6-F1
#
_cell.length_a   1.000
_cell.length_b   1.000
_cell.length_c   1.000
_cell.angle_alpha   90.00
_cell.angle_beta   90.00
_cell.angle_gamma   90.00
#
_symmetry.space_group_name_H-M   'P 1'
#
loop_
_entity.id
_entity.type
_entity.pdbx_description
1 polymer ?
#
loop_
_entity_poly.entity_id
_entity_poly.type
_entity_poly.pdbx_seq_one_letter_code
_entity_poly.pdbx_strand_id
1 'polypeptide(L)'
;MSAAPRRRTAALLRPHFDRDRLPDPERYYTDELGALLGRGTWRDAVCCFHEDTRPSLRVNTQTGAYRCMSCGASGGDVLAFQRQRYGQGFIDACRALGCWVEGTR
;
A
#
# COMPACT_ATOMS: atom_id res chain seq x y z
N MET A 1 -32.19 -2.31 21.69
CA MET A 1 -32.38 -1.97 20.26
C MET A 1 -31.48 -2.88 19.45
N SER A 2 -31.99 -4.03 19.00
CA SER A 2 -31.19 -5.02 18.25
C SER A 2 -30.96 -4.55 16.82
N ALA A 3 -29.69 -4.35 16.45
CA ALA A 3 -29.30 -4.19 15.07
C ALA A 3 -29.40 -5.56 14.37
N ALA A 4 -30.20 -5.62 13.30
CA ALA A 4 -30.37 -6.83 12.49
C ALA A 4 -29.05 -7.25 11.82
N PRO A 5 -28.78 -8.55 11.64
CA PRO A 5 -27.61 -9.01 10.90
C PRO A 5 -27.76 -8.60 9.43
N ARG A 6 -26.80 -7.83 8.91
CA ARG A 6 -26.75 -7.44 7.49
C ARG A 6 -26.67 -8.71 6.64
N ARG A 7 -27.58 -8.85 5.67
CA ARG A 7 -27.69 -10.00 4.76
C ARG A 7 -26.34 -10.24 4.06
N ARG A 8 -25.68 -11.35 4.39
CA ARG A 8 -24.42 -11.82 3.81
C ARG A 8 -24.71 -12.82 2.70
N THR A 9 -24.90 -12.34 1.48
CA THR A 9 -25.21 -13.17 0.31
C THR A 9 -23.98 -13.34 -0.58
N ALA A 10 -23.46 -14.57 -0.69
CA ALA A 10 -22.54 -15.12 -1.70
C ALA A 10 -21.17 -14.46 -1.95
N ALA A 11 -21.00 -13.14 -1.83
CA ALA A 11 -19.75 -12.43 -2.14
C ALA A 11 -18.57 -12.81 -1.22
N LEU A 12 -18.86 -13.23 0.02
CA LEU A 12 -17.84 -13.66 0.99
C LEU A 12 -17.20 -15.03 0.67
N LEU A 13 -17.72 -15.77 -0.31
CA LEU A 13 -17.20 -17.10 -0.68
C LEU A 13 -16.12 -17.04 -1.76
N ARG A 14 -15.98 -15.94 -2.50
CA ARG A 14 -15.02 -15.82 -3.61
C ARG A 14 -13.76 -15.09 -3.13
N PRO A 15 -12.55 -15.57 -3.51
CA PRO A 15 -11.34 -14.82 -3.27
C PRO A 15 -11.41 -13.43 -3.90
N HIS A 16 -11.06 -12.40 -3.15
CA HIS A 16 -11.13 -11.03 -3.63
C HIS A 16 -10.11 -10.13 -2.91
N PHE A 17 -9.81 -9.01 -3.56
CA PHE A 17 -9.07 -7.91 -2.94
C PHE A 17 -9.99 -7.08 -2.05
N ASP A 18 -9.56 -6.82 -0.83
CA ASP A 18 -10.23 -5.96 0.15
C ASP A 18 -9.35 -4.74 0.42
N ARG A 19 -9.75 -3.58 -0.12
CA ARG A 19 -8.98 -2.33 -0.03
C ARG A 19 -8.84 -1.83 1.41
N ASP A 20 -9.82 -2.11 2.26
CA ASP A 20 -9.82 -1.66 3.65
C ASP A 20 -8.78 -2.40 4.51
N ARG A 21 -8.20 -3.49 3.98
CA ARG A 21 -7.10 -4.24 4.59
C ARG A 21 -5.72 -3.81 4.13
N LEU A 22 -5.60 -2.82 3.25
CA LEU A 22 -4.28 -2.25 2.96
C LEU A 22 -3.66 -1.72 4.25
N PRO A 23 -2.33 -1.89 4.44
CA PRO A 23 -1.69 -1.38 5.64
C PRO A 23 -1.77 0.14 5.70
N ASP A 24 -1.68 0.66 6.93
CA ASP A 24 -1.50 2.09 7.15
C ASP A 24 -0.28 2.60 6.36
N PRO A 25 -0.43 3.63 5.50
CA PRO A 25 0.66 4.06 4.64
C PRO A 25 1.89 4.59 5.38
N GLU A 26 1.71 5.31 6.49
CA GLU A 26 2.84 5.83 7.27
C GLU A 26 3.69 4.68 7.83
N ARG A 27 3.02 3.70 8.43
CA ARG A 27 3.67 2.49 8.95
C ARG A 27 4.37 1.71 7.84
N TYR A 28 3.65 1.42 6.75
CA TYR A 28 4.19 0.68 5.61
C TYR A 28 5.47 1.32 5.08
N TYR A 29 5.46 2.63 4.81
CA TYR A 29 6.64 3.30 4.28
C TYR A 29 7.77 3.42 5.30
N THR A 30 7.46 3.53 6.60
CA THR A 30 8.51 3.55 7.63
C THR A 30 9.23 2.20 7.72
N ASP A 31 8.49 1.09 7.58
CA ASP A 31 9.05 -0.27 7.57
C ASP A 31 9.90 -0.51 6.30
N GLU A 32 9.44 -0.01 5.14
CA GLU A 32 10.11 -0.22 3.84
C GLU A 32 11.31 0.70 3.57
N LEU A 33 11.24 1.95 4.02
CA LEU A 33 12.19 3.02 3.66
C LEU A 33 12.96 3.57 4.86
N GLY A 34 12.59 3.17 6.08
CA GLY A 34 13.12 3.76 7.31
C GLY A 34 12.47 5.12 7.62
N ALA A 35 13.25 6.04 8.18
CA ALA A 35 12.71 7.31 8.64
C ALA A 35 12.18 8.20 7.49
N LEU A 36 10.91 8.58 7.58
CA LEU A 36 10.29 9.56 6.68
C LEU A 36 10.58 10.99 7.16
N LEU A 37 11.01 11.85 6.23
CA LEU A 37 11.41 13.22 6.51
C LEU A 37 10.27 14.21 6.24
N GLY A 38 10.28 15.31 7.00
CA GLY A 38 9.30 16.38 6.87
C GLY A 38 8.07 16.19 7.76
N ARG A 39 7.14 17.14 7.64
CA ARG A 39 5.88 17.18 8.40
C ARG A 39 4.70 17.23 7.43
N GLY A 40 3.56 16.72 7.87
CA GLY A 40 2.33 16.71 7.07
C GLY A 40 2.13 15.42 6.27
N THR A 41 1.15 15.47 5.36
CA THR A 41 0.67 14.31 4.59
C THR A 41 1.70 13.79 3.58
N TRP A 42 2.44 14.68 2.91
CA TRP A 42 3.51 14.29 2.00
C TRP A 42 4.85 14.35 2.73
N ARG A 43 5.57 13.23 2.76
CA ARG A 43 6.88 13.10 3.40
C ARG A 43 7.91 12.63 2.40
N ASP A 44 9.16 12.98 2.65
CA ASP A 44 10.28 12.68 1.76
C ASP A 44 11.07 11.47 2.27
N ALA A 45 11.60 10.65 1.37
CA ALA A 45 12.43 9.49 1.66
C ALA A 45 13.48 9.30 0.57
N VAL A 46 14.54 8.55 0.88
CA VAL A 46 15.49 8.09 -0.14
C VAL A 46 14.79 7.10 -1.05
N CYS A 47 14.94 7.27 -2.37
CA CYS A 47 14.23 6.43 -3.32
C CYS A 47 14.86 5.04 -3.39
N CYS A 48 14.06 4.00 -3.24
CA CYS A 48 14.49 2.61 -3.37
C CYS A 48 14.41 2.06 -4.81
N PHE A 49 13.92 2.86 -5.78
CA PHE A 49 13.73 2.44 -7.17
C PHE A 49 14.92 2.75 -8.08
N HIS A 50 15.91 3.49 -7.59
CA HIS A 50 17.17 3.75 -8.26
C HIS A 50 18.27 3.93 -7.19
N GLU A 51 19.53 3.93 -7.61
CA GLU A 51 20.62 4.29 -6.70
C GLU A 51 20.47 5.76 -6.27
N ASP A 52 20.13 5.95 -5.00
CA ASP A 52 19.85 7.27 -4.46
C ASP A 52 20.51 7.43 -3.08
N THR A 53 20.98 8.64 -2.82
CA THR A 53 21.61 9.05 -1.55
C THR A 53 20.98 10.31 -0.98
N ARG A 54 20.08 10.97 -1.73
CA ARG A 54 19.41 12.19 -1.32
C ARG A 54 17.90 12.00 -1.46
N PRO A 55 17.08 12.34 -0.46
CA PRO A 55 15.64 12.15 -0.53
C PRO A 55 15.03 12.73 -1.82
N SER A 56 14.55 11.85 -2.70
CA SER A 56 13.94 12.20 -3.99
C SER A 56 12.55 11.59 -4.18
N LEU A 57 12.15 10.68 -3.28
CA LEU A 57 10.85 10.02 -3.24
C LEU A 57 9.95 10.76 -2.27
N ARG A 58 8.77 11.18 -2.72
CA ARG A 58 7.70 11.65 -1.83
C ARG A 58 6.64 10.58 -1.68
N VAL A 59 6.20 10.36 -0.46
CA VAL A 59 5.12 9.42 -0.10
C VAL A 59 4.00 10.16 0.61
N ASN A 60 2.76 9.77 0.32
CA ASN A 60 1.56 10.30 0.97
C ASN A 60 1.15 9.36 2.10
N THR A 61 1.24 9.81 3.34
CA THR A 61 0.95 9.00 4.53
C THR A 61 -0.55 8.77 4.77
N GLN A 62 -1.45 9.39 4.00
CA GLN A 62 -2.89 9.17 4.09
C GLN A 62 -3.42 8.26 2.98
N THR A 63 -3.00 8.47 1.74
CA THR A 63 -3.51 7.71 0.58
C THR A 63 -2.60 6.54 0.19
N GLY A 64 -1.33 6.58 0.61
CA GLY A 64 -0.30 5.65 0.15
C GLY A 64 0.29 5.97 -1.21
N ALA A 65 -0.14 7.05 -1.87
CA ALA A 65 0.45 7.45 -3.15
C ALA A 65 1.95 7.80 -3.01
N TYR A 66 2.72 7.61 -4.07
CA TYR A 66 4.14 7.98 -4.08
C TYR A 66 4.56 8.53 -5.44
N ARG A 67 5.60 9.35 -5.42
CA ARG A 67 6.27 9.85 -6.62
C ARG A 67 7.74 10.17 -6.34
N CYS A 68 8.64 9.57 -7.09
CA CYS A 68 10.02 9.99 -7.16
C CYS A 68 10.17 11.07 -8.24
N MET A 69 10.75 12.21 -7.86
CA MET A 69 10.96 13.34 -8.77
C MET A 69 12.21 13.15 -9.66
N SER A 70 13.07 12.19 -9.33
CA SER A 70 14.30 11.89 -10.09
C SER A 70 14.09 10.76 -11.11
N CYS A 71 13.63 9.58 -10.67
CA CYS A 71 13.48 8.42 -11.57
C CYS A 71 12.06 8.25 -12.14
N GLY A 72 11.09 9.05 -11.70
CA GLY A 72 9.71 9.02 -12.21
C GLY A 72 8.84 7.89 -11.67
N ALA A 73 9.37 6.98 -10.85
CA ALA A 73 8.59 5.93 -10.19
C ALA A 73 7.41 6.56 -9.42
N SER A 74 6.20 6.05 -9.64
CA SER A 74 4.99 6.59 -9.04
C SER A 74 3.85 5.58 -8.98
N GLY A 75 2.92 5.81 -8.07
CA GLY A 75 1.73 4.98 -7.88
C GLY A 75 0.72 5.62 -6.92
N GLY A 76 -0.51 5.11 -6.93
CA GLY A 76 -1.64 5.72 -6.23
C GLY A 76 -1.90 5.21 -4.81
N ASP A 77 -1.26 4.10 -4.41
CA ASP A 77 -1.39 3.49 -3.08
C ASP A 77 -0.17 2.60 -2.76
N VAL A 78 -0.13 2.09 -1.52
CA VAL A 78 0.93 1.19 -1.04
C VAL A 78 1.00 -0.12 -1.82
N LEU A 79 -0.11 -0.58 -2.41
CA LEU A 79 -0.12 -1.78 -3.26
C LEU A 79 0.62 -1.54 -4.57
N ALA A 80 0.42 -0.37 -5.20
CA ALA A 80 1.21 0.01 -6.38
C ALA A 80 2.71 0.06 -6.06
N PHE A 81 3.07 0.61 -4.89
CA PHE A 81 4.45 0.65 -4.44
C PHE A 81 5.04 -0.74 -4.24
N GLN A 82 4.34 -1.61 -3.47
CA GLN A 82 4.73 -3.00 -3.22
C GLN A 82 4.98 -3.75 -4.54
N ARG A 83 4.04 -3.64 -5.48
CA ARG A 83 4.16 -4.27 -6.80
C ARG A 83 5.39 -3.78 -7.56
N GLN A 84 5.63 -2.47 -7.61
CA GLN A 84 6.77 -1.92 -8.32
C GLN A 84 8.10 -2.28 -7.63
N ARG A 85 8.14 -2.22 -6.30
CA ARG A 85 9.36 -2.43 -5.50
C ARG A 85 9.87 -3.86 -5.54
N TYR A 86 8.94 -4.81 -5.59
CA TYR A 86 9.23 -6.24 -5.51
C TYR A 86 8.97 -6.99 -6.82
N GLY A 87 8.55 -6.30 -7.89
CA GLY A 87 8.23 -6.93 -9.17
C GLY A 87 7.05 -7.90 -9.09
N GLN A 88 6.12 -7.67 -8.16
CA GLN A 88 5.05 -8.61 -7.85
C GLN A 88 3.82 -8.43 -8.74
N GLY A 89 3.19 -9.57 -9.07
CA GLY A 89 1.84 -9.59 -9.61
C GLY A 89 0.82 -9.05 -8.59
N PHE A 90 -0.38 -8.69 -9.08
CA PHE A 90 -1.41 -8.08 -8.23
C PHE A 90 -1.79 -8.95 -7.02
N ILE A 91 -2.12 -10.23 -7.25
CA ILE A 91 -2.55 -11.13 -6.16
C ILE A 91 -1.42 -11.38 -5.16
N ASP A 92 -0.19 -11.60 -5.63
CA ASP A 92 0.95 -11.85 -4.75
C ASP A 92 1.28 -10.65 -3.88
N ALA A 93 1.22 -9.44 -4.44
CA ALA A 93 1.35 -8.22 -3.66
C ALA A 93 0.18 -8.06 -2.66
N CYS A 94 -1.06 -8.36 -3.06
CA CYS A 94 -2.19 -8.32 -2.14
C CYS A 94 -2.03 -9.30 -0.97
N ARG A 95 -1.50 -10.51 -1.23
CA ARG A 95 -1.19 -11.49 -0.19
C ARG A 95 -0.06 -11.01 0.71
N ALA A 96 1.00 -10.45 0.14
CA ALA A 96 2.12 -9.87 0.90
C ALA A 96 1.65 -8.77 1.86
N LEU A 97 0.69 -7.94 1.42
CA LEU A 97 0.11 -6.87 2.23
C LEU A 97 -1.07 -7.31 3.12
N GLY A 98 -1.48 -8.58 3.07
CA GLY A 98 -2.63 -9.08 3.83
C GLY A 98 -4.01 -8.58 3.38
N CYS A 99 -4.09 -7.94 2.20
CA CYS A 99 -5.33 -7.40 1.64
C CYS A 99 -6.02 -8.33 0.63
N TRP A 100 -5.50 -9.56 0.46
CA TRP A 100 -6.19 -10.64 -0.23
C TRP A 100 -7.04 -11.45 0.75
N VAL A 101 -8.34 -11.52 0.50
CA VAL A 101 -9.27 -12.36 1.26
C VAL A 101 -9.43 -13.68 0.54
N GLU A 102 -9.02 -14.78 1.19
CA GLU A 102 -9.28 -16.12 0.67
C GLU A 102 -10.77 -16.47 0.83
N GLY A 103 -11.35 -17.08 -0.20
CA GLY A 103 -12.72 -17.57 -0.14
C GLY A 103 -12.81 -18.81 0.74
N THR A 104 -13.79 -18.87 1.63
CA THR A 104 -14.11 -20.10 2.36
C THR A 104 -14.84 -21.06 1.41
N ARG A 105 -14.35 -22.31 1.33
CA ARG A 105 -15.02 -23.41 0.63
C ARG A 105 -16.32 -23.80 1.30
#